data_AF-A0A0R1NSZ4-F1
#
_entry.id   AF-A0A0R1NSZ4-F1
#
_cell.length_a   1.000
_cell.length_b   1.000
_cell.length_c   1.000
_cell.angle_alpha   90.00
_cell.angle_beta   90.00
_cell.angle_gamma   90.00
#
_symmetry.space_group_name_H-M   'P 1'
#
loop_
_entity.id
_entity.type
_entity.pdbx_description
1 polymer ?
#
loop_
_entity_poly.entity_id
_entity_poly.type
_entity_poly.pdbx_seq_one_letter_code
_entity_poly.pdbx_strand_id
1 'polypeptide(L)'
;MKKRPISILFLTLLIVAGSLASFNTPTLASEKGLHRVSSRYINKIGLKSSYYRLNQNTKFNFYGEKIVLPKGTILSAVVSIDSGSKAKSGKALITNHIDLSYALKKRLGFTKPYKFVPILLSYYPSKYTRVKRPAYTLPYGENILYAGGIRTFEKRAANYYYKPNFTSNALKLTSDGYLEFYKYRKEPLADGALNWQYVQKTTSYVKIQHTLKKGSKTFLYYQNKLKGVKATHLNKGKYHYRLTLKNQHTPYQYSGKVYAMWASLYTVGGASYFTTPQNDANYGD
;
A
#
# COMPACT_ATOMS: atom_id res chain seq x y z
N MET A 1 -35.45 84.39 7.09
CA MET A 1 -34.65 84.17 5.86
C MET A 1 -33.55 83.17 6.22
N LYS A 2 -33.33 82.00 5.62
CA LYS A 2 -33.64 81.45 4.29
C LYS A 2 -33.79 79.92 4.41
N LYS A 3 -34.82 79.40 3.72
CA LYS A 3 -34.96 78.12 3.00
C LYS A 3 -35.01 76.77 3.75
N ARG A 4 -36.26 76.27 3.80
CA ARG A 4 -36.81 74.89 3.91
C ARG A 4 -36.39 73.97 2.72
N PRO A 5 -36.96 72.74 2.53
CA PRO A 5 -37.03 71.52 3.36
C PRO A 5 -36.82 70.22 2.49
N ILE A 6 -37.21 69.03 3.02
CA ILE A 6 -37.71 67.77 2.39
C ILE A 6 -37.08 66.59 3.18
N SER A 7 -37.76 65.91 4.12
CA SER A 7 -38.97 65.07 4.06
C SER A 7 -38.64 63.57 3.93
N ILE A 8 -39.13 62.82 4.94
CA ILE A 8 -39.54 61.41 4.95
C ILE A 8 -38.42 60.36 5.12
N LEU A 9 -38.45 59.63 6.25
CA LEU A 9 -38.59 58.18 6.20
C LEU A 9 -39.15 57.61 7.51
N PHE A 10 -40.20 56.79 7.35
CA PHE A 10 -40.76 55.85 8.33
C PHE A 10 -39.67 54.96 8.94
N LEU A 11 -39.78 54.62 10.23
CA LEU A 11 -39.49 53.24 10.61
C LEU A 11 -40.32 52.76 11.80
N THR A 12 -41.11 51.77 11.47
CA THR A 12 -42.00 50.91 12.25
C THR A 12 -41.30 50.18 13.39
N LEU A 13 -42.01 50.11 14.52
CA LEU A 13 -41.83 49.16 15.61
C LEU A 13 -41.81 47.72 15.03
N LEU A 14 -40.71 46.99 15.19
CA LEU A 14 -40.69 45.55 14.91
C LEU A 14 -40.28 44.79 16.16
N ILE A 15 -41.26 44.08 16.71
CA ILE A 15 -41.13 43.09 17.77
C ILE A 15 -40.27 41.96 17.23
N VAL A 16 -39.07 41.80 17.78
CA VAL A 16 -38.21 40.65 17.49
C VAL A 16 -38.79 39.46 18.26
N ALA A 17 -39.63 38.67 17.59
CA ALA A 17 -39.91 37.31 18.00
C ALA A 17 -38.64 36.48 17.81
N GLY A 18 -38.01 36.09 18.91
CA GLY A 18 -36.85 35.21 18.91
C GLY A 18 -37.21 33.83 18.40
N SER A 19 -36.99 33.58 17.11
CA SER A 19 -36.88 32.23 16.58
C SER A 19 -35.48 31.70 16.92
N LEU A 20 -35.40 30.88 17.97
CA LEU A 20 -34.26 29.98 18.19
C LEU A 20 -34.21 29.00 17.02
N ALA A 21 -33.51 29.37 15.95
CA ALA A 21 -33.12 28.45 14.91
C ALA A 21 -32.07 27.51 15.50
N SER A 22 -32.51 26.33 15.94
CA SER A 22 -31.61 25.21 16.21
C SER A 22 -30.89 24.87 14.91
N PHE A 23 -29.62 25.27 14.80
CA PHE A 23 -28.72 24.74 13.80
C PHE A 23 -28.49 23.26 14.12
N ASN A 24 -29.38 22.40 13.63
CA ASN A 24 -29.09 20.99 13.49
C ASN A 24 -27.99 20.89 12.42
N THR A 25 -26.73 20.91 12.85
CA THR A 25 -25.67 20.32 12.04
C THR A 25 -26.09 18.87 11.82
N PRO A 26 -26.27 18.41 10.57
CA PRO A 26 -26.52 17.01 10.33
C PRO A 26 -25.26 16.27 10.79
N THR A 27 -25.32 15.67 11.97
CA THR A 27 -24.37 14.64 12.36
C THR A 27 -24.53 13.53 11.34
N LEU A 28 -23.63 13.49 10.36
CA LEU A 28 -23.41 12.33 9.52
C LEU A 28 -23.21 11.16 10.47
N ALA A 29 -24.24 10.34 10.65
CA ALA A 29 -24.13 9.11 11.40
C ALA A 29 -23.11 8.24 10.64
N SER A 30 -21.87 8.23 11.12
CA SER A 30 -20.85 7.32 10.60
C SER A 30 -21.36 5.91 10.84
N GLU A 31 -21.79 5.24 9.76
CA GLU A 31 -22.21 3.85 9.78
C GLU A 31 -21.10 3.01 10.41
N LYS A 32 -21.34 2.48 11.61
CA LYS A 32 -20.37 1.62 12.30
C LYS A 32 -20.36 0.26 11.63
N GLY A 33 -19.18 -0.32 11.50
CA GLY A 33 -18.99 -1.62 10.87
C GLY A 33 -18.61 -1.52 9.40
N LEU A 34 -18.85 -2.62 8.69
CA LEU A 34 -18.35 -2.84 7.34
C LEU A 34 -19.32 -2.31 6.28
N HIS A 35 -18.86 -1.39 5.44
CA HIS A 35 -19.63 -0.90 4.30
C HIS A 35 -18.74 -0.79 3.06
N ARG A 36 -19.37 -0.87 1.88
CA ARG A 36 -18.67 -0.78 0.60
C ARG A 36 -18.33 0.68 0.30
N VAL A 37 -17.12 0.94 -0.20
CA VAL A 37 -16.71 2.26 -0.67
C VAL A 37 -16.44 2.25 -2.18
N SER A 38 -16.38 3.44 -2.79
CA SER A 38 -16.11 3.54 -4.22
C SER A 38 -14.63 3.30 -4.53
N SER A 39 -14.33 2.78 -5.73
CA SER A 39 -12.94 2.69 -6.20
C SER A 39 -12.28 4.08 -6.35
N ARG A 40 -13.08 5.13 -6.61
CA ARG A 40 -12.62 6.53 -6.67
C ARG A 40 -12.12 6.99 -5.30
N TYR A 41 -12.85 6.64 -4.23
CA TYR A 41 -12.44 6.96 -2.87
C TYR A 41 -11.09 6.31 -2.52
N ILE A 42 -10.91 5.02 -2.84
CA ILE A 42 -9.62 4.34 -2.66
C ILE A 42 -8.48 5.01 -3.46
N ASN A 43 -8.75 5.56 -4.65
CA ASN A 43 -7.75 6.31 -5.41
C ASN A 43 -7.34 7.65 -4.74
N LYS A 44 -8.26 8.29 -3.99
CA LYS A 44 -7.95 9.50 -3.21
C LYS A 44 -7.00 9.15 -2.06
N ILE A 45 -7.31 8.11 -1.29
CA ILE A 45 -6.64 7.82 -0.01
C ILE A 45 -5.47 6.83 -0.11
N GLY A 46 -5.43 6.02 -1.17
CA GLY A 46 -4.50 4.90 -1.29
C GLY A 46 -3.04 5.32 -1.30
N LEU A 47 -2.21 4.57 -0.58
CA LEU A 47 -0.76 4.70 -0.52
C LEU A 47 -0.15 4.40 -1.89
N LYS A 48 0.31 5.45 -2.58
CA LYS A 48 0.95 5.36 -3.90
C LYS A 48 2.46 5.26 -3.75
N SER A 49 3.06 4.29 -4.44
CA SER A 49 4.52 4.12 -4.47
C SER A 49 5.13 4.63 -5.76
N SER A 50 6.29 5.30 -5.64
CA SER A 50 7.17 5.62 -6.77
C SER A 50 8.25 4.56 -6.93
N TYR A 51 8.72 4.37 -8.15
CA TYR A 51 9.70 3.33 -8.48
C TYR A 51 10.89 3.91 -9.23
N TYR A 52 12.08 3.44 -8.89
CA TYR A 52 13.33 3.88 -9.47
C TYR A 52 14.17 2.69 -9.90
N ARG A 53 14.68 2.73 -11.12
CA ARG A 53 15.64 1.75 -11.64
C ARG A 53 17.05 2.28 -11.42
N LEU A 54 17.92 1.43 -10.88
CA LEU A 54 19.34 1.72 -10.75
C LEU A 54 20.01 1.63 -12.12
N ASN A 55 20.69 2.70 -12.55
CA ASN A 55 21.37 2.75 -13.85
C ASN A 55 22.76 2.12 -13.82
N GLN A 56 23.27 1.81 -12.62
CA GLN A 56 24.56 1.19 -12.38
C GLN A 56 24.55 0.36 -11.09
N ASN A 57 25.60 -0.44 -10.89
CA ASN A 57 25.83 -1.12 -9.61
C ASN A 57 25.96 -0.07 -8.51
N THR A 58 25.14 -0.17 -7.48
CA THR A 58 25.01 0.86 -6.45
C THR A 58 25.44 0.30 -5.10
N LYS A 59 26.48 0.89 -4.52
CA LYS A 59 27.01 0.49 -3.21
C LYS A 59 26.29 1.24 -2.10
N PHE A 60 26.01 0.58 -1.00
CA PHE A 60 25.54 1.19 0.24
C PHE A 60 26.00 0.38 1.45
N ASN A 61 26.02 1.04 2.61
CA ASN A 61 26.35 0.39 3.87
C ASN A 61 25.07 0.01 4.60
N PHE A 62 24.99 -1.21 5.10
CA PHE A 62 23.90 -1.71 5.93
C PHE A 62 24.48 -2.37 7.17
N TYR A 63 24.33 -1.76 8.34
CA TYR A 63 24.92 -2.23 9.61
C TYR A 63 26.41 -2.61 9.50
N GLY A 64 27.21 -1.79 8.81
CA GLY A 64 28.64 -2.03 8.60
C GLY A 64 28.97 -2.94 7.41
N GLU A 65 28.00 -3.65 6.85
CA GLU A 65 28.17 -4.48 5.66
C GLU A 65 28.12 -3.62 4.39
N LYS A 66 29.10 -3.78 3.50
CA LYS A 66 29.12 -3.13 2.18
C LYS A 66 28.31 -3.99 1.20
N ILE A 67 27.11 -3.53 0.87
CA ILE A 67 26.21 -4.21 -0.07
C ILE A 67 26.27 -3.52 -1.44
N VAL A 68 26.24 -4.32 -2.51
CA VAL A 68 26.17 -3.82 -3.89
C VAL A 68 24.87 -4.26 -4.56
N LEU A 69 23.95 -3.32 -4.77
CA LEU A 69 22.75 -3.57 -5.57
C LEU A 69 23.12 -3.61 -7.05
N PRO A 70 22.70 -4.65 -7.79
CA PRO A 70 22.98 -4.74 -9.23
C PRO A 70 22.30 -3.62 -10.02
N LYS A 71 22.94 -3.20 -11.12
CA LYS A 71 22.32 -2.40 -12.18
C LYS A 71 21.00 -3.04 -12.61
N GLY A 72 20.00 -2.20 -12.87
CA GLY A 72 18.66 -2.63 -13.29
C GLY A 72 17.73 -3.03 -12.15
N THR A 73 18.21 -3.10 -10.90
CA THR A 73 17.33 -3.30 -9.73
C THR A 73 16.28 -2.19 -9.68
N ILE A 74 15.03 -2.56 -9.43
CA ILE A 74 13.92 -1.63 -9.23
C ILE A 74 13.66 -1.51 -7.73
N LEU A 75 13.78 -0.29 -7.22
CA LEU A 75 13.43 0.06 -5.85
C LEU A 75 12.07 0.75 -5.84
N SER A 76 11.27 0.48 -4.82
CA SER A 76 10.17 1.34 -4.44
C SER A 76 10.72 2.39 -3.47
N ALA A 77 10.71 3.65 -3.89
CA ALA A 77 11.44 4.70 -3.20
C ALA A 77 10.87 6.09 -3.49
N VAL A 78 11.17 7.02 -2.60
CA VAL A 78 10.86 8.46 -2.73
C VAL A 78 12.16 9.25 -2.80
N VAL A 79 12.09 10.43 -3.41
CA VAL A 79 13.18 11.41 -3.37
C VAL A 79 12.80 12.49 -2.37
N SER A 80 13.62 12.67 -1.34
CA SER A 80 13.42 13.68 -0.28
C SER A 80 14.75 14.36 0.05
N ILE A 81 14.72 15.50 0.73
CA ILE A 81 15.90 16.06 1.39
C ILE A 81 16.22 15.22 2.62
N ASP A 82 17.49 14.88 2.82
CA ASP A 82 17.96 14.07 3.93
C ASP A 82 19.43 14.39 4.25
N SER A 83 19.77 14.56 5.53
CA SER A 83 21.12 14.91 6.00
C SER A 83 22.15 13.82 5.73
N GLY A 84 21.72 12.57 5.54
CA GLY A 84 22.57 11.45 5.12
C GLY A 84 22.98 11.53 3.64
N SER A 85 22.45 12.47 2.86
CA SER A 85 22.84 12.65 1.46
C SER A 85 24.16 13.41 1.31
N LYS A 86 25.03 12.88 0.46
CA LYS A 86 26.27 13.51 0.01
C LYS A 86 26.11 14.30 -1.30
N ALA A 87 24.91 14.33 -1.88
CA ALA A 87 24.66 15.11 -3.08
C ALA A 87 24.62 16.60 -2.72
N LYS A 88 25.16 17.48 -3.57
CA LYS A 88 25.12 18.95 -3.36
C LYS A 88 23.69 19.48 -3.13
N SER A 89 22.69 18.81 -3.70
CA SER A 89 21.27 19.17 -3.54
C SER A 89 20.65 18.74 -2.21
N GLY A 90 21.36 17.98 -1.36
CA GLY A 90 20.81 17.37 -0.14
C GLY A 90 19.78 16.27 -0.40
N LYS A 91 19.45 15.96 -1.67
CA LYS A 91 18.41 14.97 -2.00
C LYS A 91 18.92 13.55 -1.82
N ALA A 92 18.13 12.67 -1.23
CA ALA A 92 18.33 11.24 -1.12
C ALA A 92 17.20 10.46 -1.78
N LEU A 93 17.53 9.27 -2.27
CA LEU A 93 16.59 8.23 -2.65
C LEU A 93 16.41 7.29 -1.47
N ILE A 94 15.20 7.24 -0.93
CA ILE A 94 14.87 6.51 0.31
C ILE A 94 13.85 5.43 -0.02
N THR A 95 14.14 4.18 0.30
CA THR A 95 13.17 3.09 0.10
C THR A 95 11.95 3.25 0.97
N ASN A 96 10.79 2.91 0.42
CA ASN A 96 9.52 2.97 1.12
C ASN A 96 9.02 1.55 1.46
N HIS A 97 7.72 1.44 1.77
CA HIS A 97 7.03 0.26 2.28
C HIS A 97 7.09 -1.01 1.41
N ILE A 98 7.47 -0.91 0.12
CA ILE A 98 7.60 -2.09 -0.76
C ILE A 98 9.07 -2.51 -0.86
N ASP A 99 9.41 -3.52 -0.06
CA ASP A 99 10.77 -4.03 0.10
C ASP A 99 11.29 -4.85 -1.11
N LEU A 100 12.61 -5.05 -1.11
CA LEU A 100 13.32 -6.01 -1.94
C LEU A 100 12.96 -7.45 -1.57
N SER A 101 13.11 -8.35 -2.53
CA SER A 101 12.90 -9.77 -2.30
C SER A 101 13.89 -10.40 -1.34
N TYR A 102 13.40 -11.39 -0.57
CA TYR A 102 14.19 -12.37 0.14
C TYR A 102 15.24 -13.01 -0.78
N ALA A 103 14.88 -13.31 -2.03
CA ALA A 103 15.78 -13.93 -3.00
C ALA A 103 16.99 -13.04 -3.30
N LEU A 104 16.76 -11.75 -3.57
CA LEU A 104 17.83 -10.78 -3.82
C LEU A 104 18.67 -10.58 -2.57
N LYS A 105 18.04 -10.34 -1.41
CA LYS A 105 18.74 -10.15 -0.14
C LYS A 105 19.60 -11.37 0.23
N LYS A 106 19.09 -12.59 0.04
CA LYS A 106 19.86 -13.82 0.25
C LYS A 106 21.08 -13.87 -0.69
N ARG A 107 20.89 -13.57 -1.98
CA ARG A 107 21.98 -13.55 -2.97
C ARG A 107 23.05 -12.51 -2.66
N LEU A 108 22.67 -11.39 -2.05
CA LEU A 108 23.57 -10.31 -1.66
C LEU A 108 24.26 -10.54 -0.31
N GLY A 109 24.01 -11.67 0.35
CA GLY A 109 24.72 -12.05 1.58
C GLY A 109 24.16 -11.47 2.88
N PHE A 110 22.96 -10.88 2.87
CA PHE A 110 22.35 -10.36 4.10
C PHE A 110 22.18 -11.47 5.14
N THR A 111 22.63 -11.22 6.37
CA THR A 111 22.50 -12.15 7.52
C THR A 111 21.05 -12.51 7.83
N LYS A 112 20.14 -11.51 7.77
CA LYS A 112 18.69 -11.69 7.98
C LYS A 112 17.91 -11.25 6.73
N PRO A 113 17.93 -12.04 5.63
CA PRO A 113 17.38 -11.61 4.35
C PRO A 113 15.84 -11.53 4.32
N TYR A 114 15.17 -11.92 5.40
CA TYR A 114 13.73 -11.80 5.59
C TYR A 114 13.31 -10.49 6.28
N LYS A 115 14.25 -9.74 6.84
CA LYS A 115 14.01 -8.42 7.44
C LYS A 115 13.91 -7.33 6.38
N PHE A 116 13.26 -6.24 6.75
CA PHE A 116 13.27 -5.01 5.98
C PHE A 116 14.69 -4.46 5.89
N VAL A 117 15.05 -3.92 4.72
CA VAL A 117 16.34 -3.26 4.52
C VAL A 117 16.08 -1.80 4.15
N PRO A 118 16.16 -0.86 5.10
CA PRO A 118 16.15 0.57 4.77
C PRO A 118 17.36 0.90 3.90
N ILE A 119 17.11 1.48 2.73
CA ILE A 119 18.13 1.96 1.81
C ILE A 119 18.01 3.48 1.71
N LEU A 120 19.11 4.15 2.01
CA LEU A 120 19.31 5.58 1.80
C LEU A 120 20.49 5.77 0.85
N LEU A 121 20.24 6.40 -0.30
CA LEU A 121 21.26 6.68 -1.31
C LEU A 121 21.24 8.16 -1.64
N SER A 122 22.39 8.80 -1.74
CA SER A 122 22.43 10.19 -2.25
C SER A 122 21.89 10.25 -3.67
N TYR A 123 20.97 11.16 -3.95
CA TYR A 123 20.23 11.20 -5.20
C TYR A 123 21.00 11.95 -6.29
N TYR A 124 21.37 11.22 -7.34
CA TYR A 124 21.94 11.77 -8.57
C TYR A 124 21.07 11.32 -9.74
N PRO A 125 20.44 12.23 -10.52
CA PRO A 125 19.53 11.86 -11.60
C PRO A 125 20.14 10.88 -12.62
N SER A 126 21.43 10.99 -12.90
CA SER A 126 22.15 10.07 -13.80
C SER A 126 22.22 8.63 -13.29
N LYS A 127 22.20 8.43 -11.95
CA LYS A 127 22.32 7.11 -11.33
C LYS A 127 20.97 6.39 -11.20
N TYR A 128 19.85 7.13 -11.23
CA TYR A 128 18.53 6.58 -10.95
C TYR A 128 17.48 7.11 -11.92
N THR A 129 16.85 6.20 -12.66
CA THR A 129 15.74 6.56 -13.55
C THR A 129 14.42 6.32 -12.84
N ARG A 130 13.56 7.32 -12.74
CA ARG A 130 12.16 7.11 -12.31
C ARG A 130 11.46 6.27 -13.38
N VAL A 131 10.84 5.16 -12.97
CA VAL A 131 10.14 4.25 -13.88
C VAL A 131 8.65 4.23 -13.57
N LYS A 132 7.85 3.87 -14.58
CA LYS A 132 6.44 3.56 -14.36
C LYS A 132 6.33 2.42 -13.34
N ARG A 133 5.26 2.45 -12.54
CA ARG A 133 4.94 1.37 -11.62
C ARG A 133 4.96 0.01 -12.34
N PRO A 134 5.73 -0.97 -11.85
CA PRO A 134 5.79 -2.27 -12.51
C PRO A 134 4.41 -2.92 -12.62
N ALA A 135 4.15 -3.58 -13.74
CA ALA A 135 2.82 -4.11 -14.03
C ALA A 135 2.35 -5.16 -13.00
N TYR A 136 3.28 -5.89 -12.37
CA TYR A 136 2.96 -6.90 -11.37
C TYR A 136 2.57 -6.35 -10.00
N THR A 137 2.87 -5.08 -9.69
CA THR A 137 2.56 -4.53 -8.37
C THR A 137 1.09 -4.14 -8.22
N LEU A 138 0.64 -4.06 -6.98
CA LEU A 138 -0.67 -3.51 -6.65
C LEU A 138 -0.67 -1.99 -6.90
N PRO A 139 -1.83 -1.39 -7.20
CA PRO A 139 -1.91 0.05 -7.42
C PRO A 139 -1.68 0.87 -6.15
N TYR A 140 -2.04 0.33 -4.98
CA TYR A 140 -1.96 0.98 -3.68
C TYR A 140 -1.47 0.00 -2.61
N GLY A 141 -1.02 0.53 -1.48
CA GLY A 141 -0.60 -0.24 -0.31
C GLY A 141 0.81 -0.81 -0.41
N GLU A 142 1.12 -1.77 0.46
CA GLU A 142 2.45 -2.34 0.64
C GLU A 142 2.72 -3.58 -0.24
N ASN A 143 1.89 -3.82 -1.26
CA ASN A 143 2.00 -5.00 -2.13
C ASN A 143 1.81 -6.35 -1.41
N ILE A 144 1.05 -6.37 -0.32
CA ILE A 144 0.79 -7.58 0.47
C ILE A 144 -0.67 -7.97 0.35
N LEU A 145 -0.91 -9.23 -0.03
CA LEU A 145 -2.22 -9.85 -0.12
C LEU A 145 -2.35 -10.85 1.03
N TYR A 146 -3.23 -10.57 1.98
CA TYR A 146 -3.58 -11.46 3.08
C TYR A 146 -4.72 -12.40 2.69
N ALA A 147 -4.61 -13.68 3.02
CA ALA A 147 -5.64 -14.67 2.68
C ALA A 147 -6.91 -14.48 3.53
N GLY A 148 -8.05 -14.90 2.98
CA GLY A 148 -9.33 -14.99 3.69
C GLY A 148 -10.40 -13.96 3.26
N GLY A 149 -10.01 -12.97 2.44
CA GLY A 149 -10.94 -12.01 1.84
C GLY A 149 -11.70 -11.17 2.87
N ILE A 150 -12.96 -10.82 2.53
CA ILE A 150 -13.76 -9.85 3.30
C ILE A 150 -14.04 -10.27 4.74
N ARG A 151 -14.38 -11.55 4.99
CA ARG A 151 -14.68 -12.05 6.34
C ARG A 151 -13.47 -11.96 7.26
N THR A 152 -12.28 -12.27 6.75
CA THR A 152 -11.04 -12.16 7.53
C THR A 152 -10.68 -10.70 7.78
N PHE A 153 -10.88 -9.82 6.79
CA PHE A 153 -10.71 -8.38 6.96
C PHE A 153 -11.65 -7.82 8.03
N GLU A 154 -12.95 -8.11 7.95
CA GLU A 154 -13.96 -7.64 8.91
C GLU A 154 -13.64 -8.12 10.32
N LYS A 155 -13.35 -9.43 10.49
CA LYS A 155 -12.95 -9.99 11.77
C LYS A 155 -11.70 -9.29 12.32
N ARG A 156 -10.71 -9.01 11.46
CA ARG A 156 -9.52 -8.26 11.89
C ARG A 156 -9.90 -6.87 12.36
N ALA A 157 -10.64 -6.13 11.54
CA ALA A 157 -10.99 -4.75 11.79
C ALA A 157 -11.81 -4.61 13.06
N ALA A 158 -12.85 -5.42 13.25
CA ALA A 158 -13.65 -5.45 14.48
C ALA A 158 -12.84 -5.71 15.75
N ASN A 159 -11.74 -6.47 15.64
CA ASN A 159 -10.85 -6.79 16.75
C ASN A 159 -9.64 -5.86 16.84
N TYR A 160 -9.67 -4.66 16.22
CA TYR A 160 -8.49 -3.79 16.11
C TYR A 160 -7.78 -3.56 17.46
N TYR A 161 -8.53 -3.10 18.47
CA TYR A 161 -8.02 -2.80 19.81
C TYR A 161 -7.81 -4.02 20.70
N TYR A 162 -8.59 -5.07 20.51
CA TYR A 162 -8.60 -6.21 21.43
C TYR A 162 -7.55 -7.26 21.10
N LYS A 163 -7.08 -7.29 19.84
CA LYS A 163 -6.07 -8.24 19.38
C LYS A 163 -4.96 -7.49 18.64
N PRO A 164 -3.75 -7.44 19.20
CA PRO A 164 -2.62 -6.74 18.58
C PRO A 164 -2.07 -7.47 17.35
N ASN A 165 -2.56 -8.69 17.07
CA ASN A 165 -1.93 -9.62 16.15
C ASN A 165 -2.90 -10.09 15.07
N PHE A 166 -2.45 -10.06 13.81
CA PHE A 166 -3.20 -10.59 12.68
C PHE A 166 -2.60 -11.90 12.16
N THR A 167 -3.45 -12.91 12.01
CA THR A 167 -3.04 -14.26 11.64
C THR A 167 -3.65 -14.67 10.29
N SER A 168 -2.84 -14.60 9.23
CA SER A 168 -3.23 -15.11 7.92
C SER A 168 -2.00 -15.42 7.08
N ASN A 169 -2.14 -16.34 6.12
CA ASN A 169 -1.13 -16.49 5.07
C ASN A 169 -1.06 -15.20 4.25
N ALA A 170 0.10 -14.91 3.67
CA ALA A 170 0.28 -13.74 2.85
C ALA A 170 1.02 -14.04 1.55
N LEU A 171 0.71 -13.28 0.51
CA LEU A 171 1.46 -13.22 -0.73
C LEU A 171 1.99 -11.79 -0.90
N LYS A 172 3.31 -11.64 -1.03
CA LYS A 172 3.99 -10.36 -1.21
C LYS A 172 4.53 -10.22 -2.63
N LEU A 173 4.36 -9.03 -3.21
CA LEU A 173 4.93 -8.61 -4.48
C LEU A 173 6.08 -7.62 -4.24
N THR A 174 7.30 -8.02 -4.54
CA THR A 174 8.49 -7.21 -4.20
C THR A 174 8.78 -6.17 -5.29
N SER A 175 9.48 -5.08 -4.96
CA SER A 175 9.79 -4.03 -5.94
C SER A 175 10.65 -4.55 -7.09
N ASP A 176 11.55 -5.49 -6.78
CA ASP A 176 12.48 -6.13 -7.71
C ASP A 176 11.86 -7.33 -8.47
N GLY A 177 10.54 -7.56 -8.37
CA GLY A 177 9.81 -8.47 -9.27
C GLY A 177 9.84 -9.93 -8.86
N TYR A 178 9.69 -10.20 -7.57
CA TYR A 178 9.43 -11.53 -7.04
C TYR A 178 8.02 -11.63 -6.43
N LEU A 179 7.49 -12.85 -6.48
CA LEU A 179 6.36 -13.30 -5.69
C LEU A 179 6.88 -14.08 -4.50
N GLU A 180 6.39 -13.78 -3.30
CA GLU A 180 6.80 -14.45 -2.07
C GLU A 180 5.58 -14.89 -1.26
N PHE A 181 5.49 -16.18 -0.99
CA PHE A 181 4.40 -16.75 -0.19
C PHE A 181 4.86 -17.01 1.24
N TYR A 182 4.07 -16.54 2.19
CA TYR A 182 4.30 -16.70 3.61
C TYR A 182 3.16 -17.50 4.22
N LYS A 183 3.46 -18.71 4.70
CA LYS A 183 2.52 -19.50 5.50
C LYS A 183 2.52 -18.95 6.92
N TYR A 184 1.35 -18.63 7.46
CA TYR A 184 1.18 -18.30 8.87
C TYR A 184 1.69 -19.46 9.75
N ARG A 185 2.44 -19.11 10.81
CA ARG A 185 2.96 -20.03 11.84
C ARG A 185 2.58 -19.49 13.21
N LYS A 186 3.44 -19.60 14.24
CA LYS A 186 3.15 -19.03 15.56
C LYS A 186 3.21 -17.50 15.57
N GLU A 187 4.14 -16.93 14.80
CA GLU A 187 4.34 -15.48 14.76
C GLU A 187 3.39 -14.81 13.73
N PRO A 188 2.65 -13.76 14.13
CA PRO A 188 1.78 -12.97 13.25
C PRO A 188 2.57 -12.30 12.11
N LEU A 189 2.06 -12.43 10.88
CA LEU A 189 2.69 -11.82 9.71
C LEU A 189 2.42 -10.31 9.60
N ALA A 190 1.37 -9.83 10.26
CA ALA A 190 1.06 -8.42 10.38
C ALA A 190 0.65 -8.08 11.81
N ASP A 191 0.85 -6.82 12.19
CA ASP A 191 0.34 -6.30 13.45
C ASP A 191 -1.17 -6.04 13.35
N GLY A 192 -1.67 -5.36 14.36
CA GLY A 192 -3.04 -4.99 14.43
C GLY A 192 -3.49 -4.01 13.34
N ALA A 193 -2.65 -3.09 12.92
CA ALA A 193 -2.95 -2.17 11.82
C ALA A 193 -2.73 -2.81 10.44
N LEU A 194 -2.39 -4.12 10.40
CA LEU A 194 -2.03 -4.84 9.19
C LEU A 194 -0.70 -4.36 8.58
N ASN A 195 0.19 -3.79 9.38
CA ASN A 195 1.56 -3.50 8.97
C ASN A 195 2.38 -4.79 8.99
N TRP A 196 3.17 -5.01 7.93
CA TRP A 196 4.00 -6.19 7.80
C TRP A 196 5.12 -6.26 8.85
N GLN A 197 5.21 -7.39 9.57
CA GLN A 197 6.10 -7.49 10.75
C GLN A 197 7.48 -8.11 10.48
N TYR A 198 7.75 -8.58 9.26
CA TYR A 198 9.05 -9.16 8.90
C TYR A 198 9.57 -10.23 9.90
N VAL A 199 8.67 -11.07 10.41
CA VAL A 199 8.98 -12.00 11.51
C VAL A 199 9.62 -13.30 11.03
N GLN A 200 9.32 -13.74 9.80
CA GLN A 200 9.79 -15.03 9.30
C GLN A 200 10.27 -14.99 7.85
N LYS A 201 11.04 -16.01 7.49
CA LYS A 201 11.44 -16.30 6.10
C LYS A 201 10.21 -16.66 5.27
N THR A 202 10.25 -16.29 4.00
CA THR A 202 9.24 -16.73 3.04
C THR A 202 9.23 -18.26 2.94
N THR A 203 8.04 -18.84 2.78
CA THR A 203 7.85 -20.29 2.60
C THR A 203 8.23 -20.72 1.19
N SER A 204 7.97 -19.87 0.20
CA SER A 204 8.38 -20.09 -1.18
C SER A 204 8.44 -18.76 -1.93
N TYR A 205 9.28 -18.68 -2.96
CA TYR A 205 9.39 -17.48 -3.78
C TYR A 205 9.72 -17.85 -5.23
N VAL A 206 9.28 -17.00 -6.16
CA VAL A 206 9.55 -17.15 -7.60
C VAL A 206 9.79 -15.80 -8.24
N LYS A 207 10.68 -15.76 -9.22
CA LYS A 207 10.91 -14.55 -10.04
C LYS A 207 9.76 -14.41 -11.04
N ILE A 208 9.12 -13.23 -11.07
CA ILE A 208 8.17 -12.89 -12.12
C ILE A 208 8.98 -12.56 -13.37
N GLN A 209 8.73 -13.30 -14.44
CA GLN A 209 9.44 -13.14 -15.71
C GLN A 209 8.61 -12.39 -16.75
N HIS A 210 7.28 -12.45 -16.64
CA HIS A 210 6.38 -11.70 -17.50
C HIS A 210 5.07 -11.37 -16.78
N THR A 211 4.44 -10.29 -17.19
CA THR A 211 3.16 -9.83 -16.64
C THR A 211 2.25 -9.36 -17.77
N LEU A 212 1.04 -9.90 -17.81
CA LEU A 212 -0.01 -9.50 -18.74
C LEU A 212 -1.20 -8.96 -17.96
N LYS A 213 -1.69 -7.76 -18.30
CA LYS A 213 -2.92 -7.20 -17.75
C LYS A 213 -4.05 -7.33 -18.77
N LYS A 214 -5.22 -7.81 -18.33
CA LYS A 214 -6.45 -7.89 -19.12
C LYS A 214 -7.64 -7.51 -18.24
N GLY A 215 -8.12 -6.27 -18.37
CA GLY A 215 -9.16 -5.73 -17.50
C GLY A 215 -8.75 -5.76 -16.02
N SER A 216 -9.58 -6.36 -15.16
CA SER A 216 -9.30 -6.51 -13.73
C SER A 216 -8.33 -7.65 -13.38
N LYS A 217 -7.89 -8.43 -14.39
CA LYS A 217 -6.98 -9.56 -14.20
C LYS A 217 -5.54 -9.15 -14.53
N THR A 218 -4.63 -9.53 -13.65
CA THR A 218 -3.18 -9.53 -13.86
C THR A 218 -2.69 -10.97 -13.85
N PHE A 219 -2.05 -11.40 -14.93
CA PHE A 219 -1.42 -12.70 -15.07
C PHE A 219 0.07 -12.56 -14.85
N LEU A 220 0.60 -13.30 -13.89
CA LEU A 220 2.02 -13.33 -13.54
C LEU A 220 2.60 -14.66 -13.98
N TYR A 221 3.62 -14.61 -14.84
CA TYR A 221 4.25 -15.78 -15.44
C TYR A 221 5.64 -15.98 -14.84
N TYR A 222 5.95 -17.24 -14.53
CA TYR A 222 7.20 -17.63 -13.89
C TYR A 222 7.54 -19.10 -14.17
N GLN A 223 8.81 -19.45 -13.96
CA GLN A 223 9.34 -20.75 -14.36
C GLN A 223 9.08 -21.87 -13.34
N ASN A 224 9.16 -21.56 -12.05
CA ASN A 224 9.13 -22.57 -10.98
C ASN A 224 7.82 -22.54 -10.20
N LYS A 225 7.37 -23.68 -9.66
CA LYS A 225 6.14 -23.71 -8.85
C LYS A 225 6.28 -22.86 -7.59
N LEU A 226 5.38 -21.89 -7.40
CA LEU A 226 5.24 -21.18 -6.13
C LEU A 226 4.43 -22.05 -5.14
N LYS A 227 5.12 -22.76 -4.24
CA LYS A 227 4.47 -23.66 -3.26
C LYS A 227 3.56 -22.87 -2.31
N GLY A 228 2.35 -23.38 -2.06
CA GLY A 228 1.37 -22.75 -1.17
C GLY A 228 0.38 -21.81 -1.86
N VAL A 229 0.55 -21.55 -3.17
CA VAL A 229 -0.39 -20.76 -3.97
C VAL A 229 -0.81 -21.56 -5.19
N LYS A 230 -2.12 -21.64 -5.44
CA LYS A 230 -2.65 -22.30 -6.64
C LYS A 230 -2.31 -21.48 -7.88
N ALA A 231 -1.73 -22.13 -8.88
CA ALA A 231 -1.40 -21.53 -10.16
C ALA A 231 -1.70 -22.51 -11.29
N THR A 232 -1.96 -21.99 -12.49
CA THR A 232 -2.12 -22.81 -13.68
C THR A 232 -0.74 -23.29 -14.13
N HIS A 233 -0.54 -24.60 -14.27
CA HIS A 233 0.62 -25.15 -14.97
C HIS A 233 0.44 -24.97 -16.48
N LEU A 234 1.49 -24.55 -17.16
CA LEU A 234 1.53 -24.35 -18.61
C LEU A 234 2.45 -25.43 -19.19
N ASN A 235 1.88 -26.29 -20.04
CA ASN A 235 2.60 -27.47 -20.53
C ASN A 235 3.59 -27.15 -21.67
N LYS A 236 3.58 -25.92 -22.21
CA LYS A 236 4.40 -25.51 -23.36
C LYS A 236 4.85 -24.05 -23.21
N GLY A 237 6.09 -23.78 -23.63
CA GLY A 237 6.62 -22.43 -23.80
C GLY A 237 7.58 -21.96 -22.71
N LYS A 238 7.98 -20.68 -22.81
CA LYS A 238 9.01 -20.05 -21.96
C LYS A 238 8.67 -19.99 -20.47
N TYR A 239 7.40 -20.14 -20.11
CA TYR A 239 6.93 -20.06 -18.72
C TYR A 239 6.12 -21.31 -18.40
N HIS A 240 6.40 -21.96 -17.27
CA HIS A 240 5.68 -23.18 -16.87
C HIS A 240 4.51 -22.92 -15.92
N TYR A 241 4.41 -21.73 -15.35
CA TYR A 241 3.35 -21.40 -14.40
C TYR A 241 2.79 -20.00 -14.64
N ARG A 242 1.47 -19.89 -14.44
CA ARG A 242 0.73 -18.63 -14.47
C ARG A 242 -0.13 -18.48 -13.23
N LEU A 243 0.14 -17.45 -12.44
CA LEU A 243 -0.74 -17.01 -11.36
C LEU A 243 -1.69 -15.92 -11.88
N THR A 244 -2.98 -16.03 -11.55
CA THR A 244 -3.98 -15.00 -11.87
C THR A 244 -4.32 -14.23 -10.61
N LEU A 245 -4.13 -12.91 -10.63
CA LEU A 245 -4.62 -11.96 -9.64
C LEU A 245 -5.80 -11.22 -10.27
N LYS A 246 -7.00 -11.31 -9.69
CA LYS A 246 -8.17 -10.55 -10.13
C LYS A 246 -8.54 -9.55 -9.05
N ASN A 247 -8.48 -8.26 -9.37
CA ASN A 247 -9.07 -7.23 -8.51
C ASN A 247 -10.61 -7.35 -8.59
N GLN A 248 -11.28 -7.41 -7.46
CA GLN A 248 -12.74 -7.51 -7.42
C GLN A 248 -13.42 -6.14 -7.65
N HIS A 249 -12.69 -5.03 -7.52
CA HIS A 249 -13.23 -3.65 -7.65
C HIS A 249 -14.39 -3.36 -6.69
N THR A 250 -14.40 -4.05 -5.56
CA THR A 250 -15.35 -3.91 -4.46
C THR A 250 -14.57 -3.61 -3.18
N PRO A 251 -14.01 -2.40 -3.02
CA PRO A 251 -13.32 -2.07 -1.79
C PRO A 251 -14.32 -1.81 -0.66
N TYR A 252 -13.87 -2.05 0.57
CA TYR A 252 -14.65 -1.88 1.78
C TYR A 252 -13.92 -1.02 2.78
N GLN A 253 -14.69 -0.29 3.58
CA GLN A 253 -14.25 0.38 4.78
C GLN A 253 -14.92 -0.30 5.98
N TYR A 254 -14.16 -0.48 7.04
CA TYR A 254 -14.69 -0.80 8.35
C TYR A 254 -14.55 0.46 9.21
N SER A 255 -15.66 1.00 9.69
CA SER A 255 -15.68 2.14 10.61
C SER A 255 -15.88 1.66 12.04
N GLY A 256 -14.85 1.85 12.88
CA GLY A 256 -14.92 1.71 14.32
C GLY A 256 -15.41 2.98 15.01
N LYS A 257 -15.35 3.03 16.34
CA LYS A 257 -15.71 4.24 17.10
C LYS A 257 -14.74 5.40 16.88
N VAL A 258 -13.45 5.09 16.74
CA VAL A 258 -12.33 6.06 16.71
C VAL A 258 -11.25 5.66 15.68
N TYR A 259 -11.58 4.76 14.76
CA TYR A 259 -10.66 4.30 13.70
C TYR A 259 -11.45 3.88 12.47
N ALA A 260 -10.77 3.85 11.33
CA ALA A 260 -11.26 3.21 10.12
C ALA A 260 -10.16 2.32 9.53
N MET A 261 -10.56 1.24 8.87
CA MET A 261 -9.66 0.38 8.10
C MET A 261 -10.24 0.16 6.71
N TRP A 262 -9.38 -0.01 5.72
CA TRP A 262 -9.79 -0.21 4.32
C TRP A 262 -9.25 -1.51 3.76
N ALA A 263 -10.02 -2.13 2.89
CA ALA A 263 -9.60 -3.31 2.14
C ALA A 263 -9.96 -3.19 0.67
N SER A 264 -9.02 -3.56 -0.19
CA SER A 264 -9.29 -3.93 -1.58
C SER A 264 -9.27 -5.45 -1.69
N LEU A 265 -10.31 -6.03 -2.28
CA LEU A 265 -10.47 -7.49 -2.37
C LEU A 265 -9.94 -8.03 -3.70
N TYR A 266 -9.33 -9.21 -3.63
CA TYR A 266 -8.72 -9.90 -4.76
C TYR A 266 -9.07 -11.38 -4.76
N THR A 267 -9.06 -12.00 -5.93
CA THR A 267 -8.85 -13.45 -6.03
C THR A 267 -7.46 -13.73 -6.56
N VAL A 268 -6.76 -14.69 -5.95
CA VAL A 268 -5.39 -15.08 -6.30
C VAL A 268 -5.37 -16.58 -6.48
N GLY A 269 -5.16 -17.05 -7.70
CA GLY A 269 -5.23 -18.49 -8.00
C GLY A 269 -6.62 -19.10 -7.72
N GLY A 270 -7.66 -18.26 -7.62
CA GLY A 270 -9.02 -18.65 -7.24
C GLY A 270 -9.35 -18.53 -5.75
N ALA A 271 -8.36 -18.36 -4.87
CA ALA A 271 -8.59 -18.14 -3.44
C ALA A 271 -8.82 -16.64 -3.13
N SER A 272 -9.58 -16.35 -2.08
CA SER A 272 -9.91 -14.98 -1.66
C SER A 272 -8.80 -14.34 -0.84
N TYR A 273 -8.43 -13.13 -1.22
CA TYR A 273 -7.42 -12.30 -0.55
C TYR A 273 -7.93 -10.87 -0.37
N PHE A 274 -7.28 -10.13 0.50
CA PHE A 274 -7.45 -8.69 0.62
C PHE A 274 -6.08 -8.01 0.81
N THR A 275 -6.02 -6.72 0.51
CA THR A 275 -4.87 -5.86 0.80
C THR A 275 -5.37 -4.57 1.42
N THR A 276 -4.55 -3.95 2.25
CA THR A 276 -4.77 -2.61 2.77
C THR A 276 -4.27 -1.59 1.74
N PRO A 277 -5.14 -0.82 1.09
CA PRO A 277 -4.70 0.20 0.15
C PRO A 277 -3.98 1.36 0.87
N GLN A 278 -4.09 1.42 2.19
CA GLN A 278 -3.52 2.43 3.07
C GLN A 278 -3.30 1.81 4.45
N ASN A 279 -2.14 2.07 5.06
CA ASN A 279 -1.76 1.52 6.37
C ASN A 279 -1.74 2.58 7.48
N ASP A 280 -1.56 3.85 7.13
CA ASP A 280 -1.61 4.97 8.09
C ASP A 280 -2.87 5.78 7.83
N ALA A 281 -3.60 6.13 8.89
CA ALA A 281 -4.75 7.02 8.80
C ALA A 281 -4.27 8.39 8.29
N ASN A 282 -4.37 8.61 6.97
CA ASN A 282 -4.59 9.95 6.47
C ASN A 282 -6.00 10.25 6.93
N TYR A 283 -6.11 10.94 8.06
CA TYR A 283 -7.24 11.83 8.30
C TYR A 283 -7.16 12.89 7.20
N GLY A 284 -7.61 12.50 6.00
CA GLY A 284 -7.76 13.37 4.86
C GLY A 284 -9.15 13.94 4.93
N ASP A 285 -9.30 14.94 5.78
CA ASP A 285 -9.93 16.25 5.56
C ASP A 285 -9.89 17.02 6.90
#